data_AF-A0A957PV05-F1
#
_entry.id   AF-A0A957PV05-F1
#
_cell.length_a   1.000
_cell.length_b   1.000
_cell.length_c   1.000
_cell.angle_alpha   90.00
_cell.angle_beta   90.00
_cell.angle_gamma   90.00
#
_symmetry.space_group_name_H-M   'P 1'
#
loop_
_entity.id
_entity.type
_entity.pdbx_description
1 polymer ?
#
loop_
_entity_poly.entity_id
_entity_poly.type
_entity_poly.pdbx_seq_one_letter_code
_entity_poly.pdbx_strand_id
1 'polypeptide(L)'
;MANSISAANVKTVILACEAGMGSSLMSVNSLKKKLKAAQVNDVMVVHKPVREVPATAELIVVHKGLAKSAAAKAPNAVVIAFNHFLNDPVFDKLVQAFVDKTDIVGTEL
;
A
#
# COMPACT_ATOMS: atom_id res chain seq x y z
N MET A 1 5.91 7.15 -14.97
CA MET A 1 4.63 6.51 -15.38
C MET A 1 3.97 6.04 -14.10
N ALA A 2 2.90 6.68 -13.66
CA ALA A 2 2.14 6.21 -12.52
C ALA A 2 1.24 5.07 -12.99
N ASN A 3 1.45 3.87 -12.45
CA ASN A 3 0.55 2.75 -12.70
C ASN A 3 -0.75 2.99 -11.92
N SER A 4 -1.88 2.60 -12.50
CA SER A 4 -3.18 2.59 -11.85
C SER A 4 -3.79 1.20 -11.86
N ILE A 5 -4.54 0.88 -10.81
CA ILE A 5 -5.27 -0.39 -10.70
C ILE A 5 -6.62 -0.15 -10.02
N SER A 6 -7.68 -0.77 -10.53
CA SER A 6 -8.97 -0.72 -9.87
C SER A 6 -8.91 -1.39 -8.50
N ALA A 7 -9.34 -0.69 -7.45
CA ALA A 7 -9.36 -1.22 -6.09
C ALA A 7 -10.17 -2.51 -5.97
N ALA A 8 -11.18 -2.70 -6.82
CA ALA A 8 -12.00 -3.92 -6.85
C ALA A 8 -11.21 -5.18 -7.25
N ASN A 9 -10.12 -5.03 -8.00
CA ASN A 9 -9.28 -6.16 -8.42
C ASN A 9 -8.17 -6.46 -7.41
N VAL A 10 -7.84 -5.51 -6.54
CA VAL A 10 -6.75 -5.65 -5.58
C VAL A 10 -7.23 -6.48 -4.38
N LYS A 11 -6.75 -7.72 -4.30
CA LYS A 11 -7.02 -8.62 -3.17
C LYS A 11 -5.98 -8.52 -2.06
N THR A 12 -4.78 -8.04 -2.38
CA THR A 12 -3.65 -8.02 -1.44
C THR A 12 -2.92 -6.69 -1.50
N VAL A 13 -2.81 -6.03 -0.34
CA VAL A 13 -2.02 -4.82 -0.14
C VAL A 13 -0.72 -5.21 0.55
N ILE A 14 0.42 -4.97 -0.10
CA ILE A 14 1.73 -5.25 0.49
C ILE A 14 2.29 -3.96 1.07
N LEU A 15 2.44 -3.93 2.39
CA LEU A 15 3.10 -2.84 3.09
C LEU A 15 4.59 -3.15 3.18
N ALA A 16 5.39 -2.38 2.44
CA ALA A 16 6.82 -2.59 2.30
C ALA A 16 7.61 -1.64 3.21
N CYS A 17 8.54 -2.18 4.02
CA CYS A 17 9.44 -1.38 4.87
C CYS A 17 10.89 -1.88 4.81
N GLU A 18 11.86 -1.08 5.28
CA GLU A 18 13.28 -1.44 5.28
C GLU A 18 13.62 -2.57 6.23
N ALA A 19 13.04 -2.55 7.44
CA ALA A 19 13.48 -3.42 8.55
C ALA A 19 12.60 -4.65 8.79
N GLY A 20 11.47 -4.82 8.09
CA GLY A 20 10.59 -6.00 8.20
C GLY A 20 9.86 -6.19 9.54
N MET A 21 10.31 -5.59 10.66
CA MET A 21 9.73 -5.76 12.02
C MET A 21 9.69 -4.52 12.93
N GLY A 22 10.24 -3.36 12.52
CA GLY A 22 10.24 -2.12 13.31
C GLY A 22 9.38 -1.01 12.68
N SER A 23 8.68 -0.23 13.52
CA SER A 23 7.83 0.97 13.24
C SER A 23 6.65 0.84 12.24
N SER A 24 6.67 -0.10 11.29
CA SER A 24 5.60 -0.25 10.29
C SER A 24 4.40 -1.08 10.73
N LEU A 25 4.49 -1.77 11.88
CA LEU A 25 3.34 -2.46 12.49
C LEU A 25 2.21 -1.47 12.83
N MET A 26 2.55 -0.24 13.20
CA MET A 26 1.60 0.81 13.53
C MET A 26 0.77 1.22 12.29
N SER A 27 1.42 1.42 11.15
CA SER A 27 0.74 1.76 9.89
C SER A 27 -0.11 0.61 9.36
N VAL A 28 0.37 -0.63 9.48
CA VAL A 28 -0.42 -1.83 9.13
C VAL A 28 -1.68 -1.91 9.99
N ASN A 29 -1.55 -1.75 11.30
CA ASN A 29 -2.70 -1.79 12.21
C ASN A 29 -3.66 -0.62 11.98
N SER A 30 -3.15 0.57 11.69
CA SER A 30 -3.97 1.74 11.34
C SER A 30 -4.77 1.47 10.06
N LEU A 31 -4.11 0.98 9.00
CA LEU A 31 -4.77 0.65 7.74
C LEU A 31 -5.80 -0.47 7.91
N LYS A 32 -5.46 -1.56 8.61
CA LYS A 32 -6.40 -2.64 8.94
C LYS A 32 -7.61 -2.12 9.73
N LYS A 33 -7.40 -1.25 10.71
CA LYS A 33 -8.49 -0.63 11.47
C LYS A 33 -9.39 0.22 10.57
N LYS A 34 -8.82 1.03 9.68
CA LYS A 34 -9.59 1.87 8.75
C LYS A 34 -10.37 1.03 7.73
N LEU A 35 -9.76 0.02 7.11
CA LEU A 35 -10.45 -0.92 6.21
C LEU A 35 -11.60 -1.63 6.92
N LYS A 36 -11.37 -2.10 8.15
CA LYS A 36 -12.42 -2.74 8.97
C LYS A 36 -13.55 -1.77 9.34
N ALA A 37 -13.22 -0.53 9.69
CA ALA A 37 -14.22 0.51 9.97
C ALA A 37 -15.04 0.86 8.72
N ALA A 38 -14.42 0.79 7.55
CA ALA A 38 -15.05 0.97 6.25
C ALA A 38 -15.74 -0.31 5.70
N GLN A 39 -15.81 -1.38 6.50
CA GLN A 39 -16.40 -2.68 6.14
C GLN A 39 -15.74 -3.37 4.93
N VAL A 40 -14.49 -3.05 4.62
CA VAL A 40 -13.71 -3.68 3.55
C VAL A 40 -13.01 -4.93 4.11
N ASN A 41 -13.58 -6.11 3.81
CA ASN A 41 -13.05 -7.41 4.26
C ASN A 41 -12.41 -8.24 3.14
N ASP A 42 -12.58 -7.85 1.88
CA ASP A 42 -12.06 -8.56 0.70
C ASP A 42 -10.55 -8.36 0.45
N VAL A 43 -9.90 -7.52 1.26
CA VAL A 43 -8.51 -7.10 1.04
C VAL A 43 -7.61 -7.58 2.16
N MET A 44 -6.58 -8.35 1.81
CA MET A 44 -5.57 -8.83 2.74
C MET A 44 -4.41 -7.85 2.83
N VAL A 45 -4.13 -7.33 4.03
CA VAL A 45 -2.96 -6.46 4.27
C VAL A 45 -1.80 -7.29 4.83
N VAL A 46 -0.70 -7.36 4.07
CA VAL A 46 0.50 -8.15 4.38
C VAL A 46 1.68 -7.20 4.58
N HIS A 47 2.49 -7.44 5.59
CA HIS A 47 3.72 -6.68 5.82
C HIS A 47 4.92 -7.49 5.33
N LYS A 48 5.74 -6.91 4.46
CA LYS A 48 6.98 -7.53 3.96
C LYS A 48 8.11 -6.51 3.87
N PRO A 49 9.38 -6.93 3.98
CA PRO A 49 10.48 -6.03 3.67
C PRO A 49 10.52 -5.73 2.15
N VAL A 50 10.93 -4.52 1.76
CA VAL A 50 11.02 -4.09 0.34
C VAL A 50 11.79 -5.11 -0.53
N ARG A 51 12.78 -5.77 0.06
CA ARG A 51 13.62 -6.76 -0.63
C ARG A 51 12.89 -8.08 -0.94
N GLU A 52 11.87 -8.43 -0.17
CA GLU A 52 11.06 -9.66 -0.32
C GLU A 52 9.69 -9.39 -0.96
N VAL A 53 9.46 -8.18 -1.45
CA VAL A 53 8.25 -7.87 -2.21
C VAL A 53 8.27 -8.68 -3.51
N PRO A 54 7.24 -9.50 -3.79
CA PRO A 54 7.17 -10.26 -5.03
C PRO A 54 6.96 -9.33 -6.22
N ALA A 55 7.55 -9.67 -7.37
CA ALA A 55 7.34 -8.92 -8.61
C ALA A 55 5.90 -8.98 -9.13
N THR A 56 5.12 -9.97 -8.66
CA THR A 56 3.69 -10.13 -8.95
C THR A 56 2.80 -9.30 -8.02
N ALA A 57 3.37 -8.46 -7.17
CA ALA A 57 2.60 -7.55 -6.34
C ALA A 57 1.82 -6.57 -7.22
N GLU A 58 0.53 -6.40 -6.92
CA GLU A 58 -0.33 -5.46 -7.64
C GLU A 58 -0.33 -4.09 -6.99
N LEU A 59 -0.36 -4.05 -5.65
CA LEU A 59 -0.38 -2.84 -4.86
C LEU A 59 0.65 -2.89 -3.73
N ILE A 60 1.54 -1.90 -3.71
CA ILE A 60 2.60 -1.76 -2.71
C ILE A 60 2.46 -0.40 -2.03
N VAL A 61 2.39 -0.41 -0.71
CA VAL A 61 2.38 0.78 0.13
C VAL A 61 3.70 0.87 0.88
N VAL A 62 4.46 1.94 0.66
CA VAL A 62 5.85 2.07 1.12
C VAL A 62 6.14 3.49 1.56
N HIS A 63 7.09 3.68 2.47
CA HIS A 63 7.51 5.03 2.84
C HIS A 63 8.20 5.72 1.65
N LYS A 64 8.00 7.03 1.47
CA LYS A 64 8.56 7.81 0.33
C LYS A 64 10.06 7.63 0.14
N GLY A 65 10.83 7.48 1.24
CA GLY A 65 12.27 7.22 1.17
C GLY A 65 12.66 5.90 0.49
N LEU A 66 11.76 4.91 0.45
CA LEU A 66 11.99 3.58 -0.13
C LEU A 66 11.16 3.29 -1.37
N ALA A 67 10.35 4.27 -1.81
CA ALA A 67 9.44 4.09 -2.91
C ALA A 67 10.15 3.75 -4.22
N LYS A 68 11.30 4.38 -4.48
CA LYS A 68 12.15 4.05 -5.63
C LYS A 68 12.60 2.59 -5.64
N SER A 69 13.00 2.06 -4.48
CA SER A 69 13.42 0.66 -4.34
C SER A 69 12.25 -0.31 -4.55
N ALA A 70 11.06 0.03 -4.06
CA ALA A 70 9.86 -0.77 -4.29
C ALA A 70 9.44 -0.79 -5.76
N ALA A 71 9.43 0.38 -6.42
CA ALA A 71 9.14 0.49 -7.85
C ALA A 71 10.16 -0.25 -8.72
N ALA A 72 11.44 -0.21 -8.36
CA ALA A 72 12.48 -0.98 -9.04
C ALA A 72 12.29 -2.51 -8.88
N LYS A 73 11.69 -2.97 -7.77
CA LYS A 73 11.40 -4.40 -7.52
C LYS A 73 10.16 -4.88 -8.25
N ALA A 74 9.13 -4.06 -8.31
CA ALA A 74 7.89 -4.38 -9.00
C ALA A 74 7.46 -3.20 -9.89
N PRO A 75 8.02 -3.09 -11.11
CA PRO A 75 7.77 -1.96 -12.01
C PRO A 75 6.33 -1.93 -12.55
N ASN A 76 5.63 -3.07 -12.52
CA ASN A 76 4.23 -3.19 -12.94
C ASN A 76 3.25 -2.96 -11.79
N ALA A 77 3.73 -2.89 -10.54
CA ALA A 77 2.89 -2.68 -9.38
C ALA A 77 2.49 -1.20 -9.26
N VAL A 78 1.36 -0.95 -8.62
CA VAL A 78 0.99 0.37 -8.15
C VAL A 78 1.70 0.64 -6.83
N VAL A 79 2.66 1.57 -6.84
CA VAL A 79 3.42 1.95 -5.66
C VAL A 79 2.85 3.24 -5.08
N ILE A 80 2.43 3.18 -3.82
CA ILE A 80 1.93 4.32 -3.06
C ILE A 80 2.94 4.69 -1.99
N ALA A 81 3.44 5.92 -2.09
CA ALA A 81 4.37 6.48 -1.14
C ALA A 81 3.61 7.24 -0.05
N PHE A 82 3.83 6.87 1.21
CA PHE A 82 3.36 7.64 2.36
C PHE A 82 4.54 8.33 3.06
N ASN A 83 4.27 9.44 3.74
CA ASN A 83 5.28 10.20 4.50
C ASN A 83 5.12 9.99 6.01
N HIS A 84 3.89 9.91 6.49
CA HIS A 84 3.61 9.81 7.92
C HIS A 84 3.06 8.42 8.26
N PHE A 85 3.58 7.81 9.32
CA PHE A 85 3.11 6.48 9.76
C PHE A 85 1.72 6.54 10.41
N LEU A 86 1.34 7.70 10.93
CA LEU A 86 0.10 8.01 11.65
C LEU A 86 -0.57 9.22 10.99
N ASN A 87 -1.87 9.11 10.72
CA ASN A 87 -2.70 10.18 10.12
C ASN A 87 -2.23 10.69 8.74
N ASP A 88 -1.55 9.87 7.95
CA ASP A 88 -1.30 10.24 6.56
C ASP A 88 -2.60 10.16 5.75
N PRO A 89 -2.99 11.24 5.04
CA PRO A 89 -4.21 11.28 4.24
C PRO A 89 -4.20 10.26 3.10
N VAL A 90 -3.02 9.75 2.71
CA VAL A 90 -2.90 8.69 1.71
C VAL A 90 -3.62 7.43 2.17
N PHE A 91 -3.59 7.08 3.46
CA PHE A 91 -4.30 5.89 3.95
C PHE A 91 -5.82 6.05 3.87
N ASP A 92 -6.34 7.24 4.17
CA ASP A 92 -7.79 7.51 4.05
C ASP A 92 -8.22 7.46 2.59
N LYS A 93 -7.44 8.07 1.67
CA LYS A 93 -7.68 7.98 0.23
C LYS A 93 -7.64 6.54 -0.27
N LEU A 94 -6.68 5.74 0.20
CA LEU A 94 -6.58 4.33 -0.17
C LEU A 94 -7.83 3.56 0.27
N VAL A 95 -8.26 3.75 1.52
CA VAL A 95 -9.44 3.08 2.08
C VAL A 95 -10.71 3.52 1.33
N GLN A 96 -10.88 4.81 1.08
CA GLN A 96 -11.99 5.34 0.27
C GLN A 96 -11.99 4.74 -1.13
N ALA A 97 -10.82 4.62 -1.78
CA ALA A 97 -10.73 3.98 -3.09
C ALA A 97 -11.20 2.52 -3.07
N PHE A 98 -10.90 1.77 -2.00
CA PHE A 98 -11.42 0.41 -1.80
C PHE A 98 -12.94 0.36 -1.56
N VAL A 99 -13.48 1.33 -0.84
CA VAL A 99 -14.94 1.44 -0.59
C VAL A 99 -15.68 1.79 -1.86
N ASP A 100 -15.22 2.82 -2.57
CA ASP A 100 -15.84 3.33 -3.80
C ASP A 100 -15.51 2.47 -5.03
N LYS A 101 -14.60 1.50 -4.87
CA LYS A 101 -14.09 0.64 -5.95
C LYS A 101 -13.49 1.44 -7.11
N THR A 102 -12.84 2.56 -6.79
CA THR A 102 -12.22 3.45 -7.78
C THR A 102 -10.80 3.02 -8.12
N ASP A 103 -10.22 3.65 -9.14
CA ASP A 103 -8.85 3.40 -9.55
C ASP A 103 -7.86 3.97 -8.52
N ILE A 104 -7.03 3.07 -7.99
CA ILE A 104 -5.91 3.40 -7.13
C ILE A 104 -4.75 3.80 -8.04
N VAL A 105 -4.36 5.07 -7.97
CA VAL A 105 -3.24 5.60 -8.76
C VAL A 105 -2.00 5.66 -7.88
N GLY A 106 -0.89 5.13 -8.41
CA GLY A 106 0.41 5.18 -7.75
C GLY A 106 0.90 6.61 -7.56
N THR A 107 1.69 6.83 -6.53
CA THR A 107 2.38 8.13 -6.38
C THR A 107 3.45 8.26 -7.45
N GLU A 108 3.63 9.47 -8.01
CA GLU A 108 4.75 9.74 -8.90
C GLU A 108 6.05 9.82 -8.08
N LEU A 109 7.04 8.98 -8.42
CA LEU A 109 8.28 8.73 -7.67
C LEU A 109 9.53 9.27 -8.37
#